data_AF-A0A957HCM3-F1
#
_entry.id   AF-A0A957HCM3-F1
#
_cell.length_a   1.000
_cell.length_b   1.000
_cell.length_c   1.000
_cell.angle_alpha   90.00
_cell.angle_beta   90.00
_cell.angle_gamma   90.00
#
_symmetry.space_group_name_H-M   'P 1'
#
loop_
_entity.id
_entity.type
_entity.pdbx_description
1 polymer ?
#
loop_
_entity_poly.entity_id
_entity_poly.type
_entity_poly.pdbx_seq_one_letter_code
_entity_poly.pdbx_strand_id
1 'polypeptide(L)' 'DKIEITAPLHYPVVPLPEGESYLGFIFASGNTPADVEAALRAAHAQLDFQIEPELHLTSR' A
#
# COMPACT_ATOMS: atom_id res chain seq x y z
N ASP A 1 8.38 2.21 -15.77
CA ASP A 1 7.49 1.90 -14.64
C ASP A 1 8.03 2.50 -13.35
N LYS A 2 7.15 3.01 -12.48
CA LYS A 2 7.51 3.76 -11.24
C LYS A 2 6.67 3.23 -10.09
N ILE A 3 7.28 3.07 -8.91
CA ILE A 3 6.59 2.79 -7.65
C ILE A 3 6.69 4.05 -6.78
N GLU A 4 5.58 4.47 -6.20
CA GLU A 4 5.53 5.60 -5.26
C GLU A 4 4.79 5.17 -3.99
N ILE A 5 5.51 5.21 -2.87
CA ILE A 5 4.96 4.94 -1.54
C ILE A 5 4.67 6.29 -0.90
N THR A 6 3.38 6.56 -0.63
CA THR A 6 2.93 7.85 -0.09
C THR A 6 2.41 7.75 1.34
N ALA A 7 2.19 6.53 1.87
CA ALA A 7 1.80 6.35 3.25
C ALA A 7 2.91 6.83 4.21
N PRO A 8 2.59 7.74 5.15
CA PRO A 8 3.54 8.10 6.18
C PRO A 8 3.77 6.92 7.14
N LEU A 9 5.02 6.69 7.52
CA LEU A 9 5.36 5.69 8.52
C LEU A 9 4.78 6.08 9.89
N HIS A 10 4.42 5.07 10.68
CA HIS A 10 3.87 5.20 12.04
C HIS A 10 2.53 5.95 12.14
N TYR A 11 1.79 6.03 11.03
CA TYR A 11 0.40 6.50 11.05
C TYR A 11 -0.58 5.33 11.15
N PRO A 12 -1.71 5.50 11.85
CA PRO A 12 -2.76 4.48 11.89
C PRO A 12 -3.24 4.11 10.49
N VAL A 13 -3.36 2.80 10.23
CA VAL A 13 -3.99 2.26 9.02
C VAL A 13 -5.42 1.86 9.38
N VAL A 14 -6.39 2.63 8.92
CA VAL A 14 -7.82 2.38 9.16
C VAL A 14 -8.42 1.69 7.93
N PRO A 15 -9.09 0.53 8.07
CA PRO A 15 -9.75 -0.13 6.96
C PRO A 15 -10.93 0.70 6.44
N LEU A 16 -11.28 0.53 5.17
CA LEU A 16 -12.50 1.12 4.61
C LEU A 16 -13.76 0.48 5.25
N PRO A 17 -14.86 1.24 5.43
CA PRO A 17 -15.08 2.61 4.95
C PRO A 17 -14.56 3.73 5.86
N GLU A 18 -14.17 3.45 7.11
CA GLU A 18 -13.73 4.48 8.07
C GLU A 18 -12.36 5.09 7.72
N GLY A 19 -11.54 4.39 6.94
CA GLY A 19 -10.29 4.90 6.41
C GLY A 19 -10.47 5.85 5.23
N GLU A 20 -9.58 6.83 5.11
CA GLU A 20 -9.67 7.87 4.07
C GLU A 20 -8.45 7.90 3.14
N SER A 21 -7.51 6.96 3.31
CA SER A 21 -6.20 7.00 2.64
C SER A 21 -5.79 5.66 2.05
N TYR A 22 -5.21 5.71 0.85
CA TYR A 22 -4.54 4.59 0.21
C TYR A 22 -3.08 4.51 0.68
N LEU A 23 -2.54 3.29 0.81
CA LEU A 23 -1.14 3.08 1.23
C LEU A 23 -0.13 3.59 0.19
N GLY A 24 -0.54 3.67 -1.08
CA GLY A 24 0.27 4.12 -2.20
C GLY A 24 -0.29 3.63 -3.53
N PHE A 25 0.47 3.83 -4.60
CA PHE A 25 0.06 3.47 -5.96
C PHE A 25 1.20 2.78 -6.72
N ILE A 26 0.83 1.78 -7.54
CA ILE A 26 1.74 1.15 -8.51
C ILE A 26 1.28 1.58 -9.90
N PHE A 27 2.19 2.09 -10.72
CA PHE A 27 1.93 2.42 -12.12
C PHE A 27 2.71 1.50 -13.04
N ALA A 28 2.00 0.88 -13.98
CA ALA A 28 2.57 0.04 -15.02
C ALA A 28 2.10 0.48 -16.41
N SER A 29 2.93 0.20 -17.41
CA SER A 29 2.61 0.40 -18.82
C SER A 29 2.88 -0.88 -19.61
N GLY A 30 2.10 -1.13 -20.65
CA GLY A 30 2.17 -2.36 -21.44
C GLY A 30 1.41 -2.23 -22.75
N ASN A 31 1.70 -3.12 -23.70
CA ASN A 31 1.10 -3.08 -25.04
C ASN A 31 -0.37 -3.51 -25.04
N THR A 32 -0.76 -4.35 -24.07
CA THR A 32 -2.13 -4.81 -23.87
C THR A 32 -2.57 -4.63 -22.42
N PRO A 33 -3.89 -4.58 -22.13
CA PRO A 33 -4.37 -4.57 -20.75
C PRO A 33 -3.89 -5.76 -19.92
N ALA A 34 -3.77 -6.94 -20.54
CA ALA A 34 -3.28 -8.14 -19.88
C ALA A 34 -1.81 -8.01 -19.43
N ASP A 35 -0.97 -7.38 -20.25
CA ASP A 35 0.44 -7.12 -19.90
C ASP A 35 0.54 -6.17 -18.71
N VAL A 36 -0.28 -5.11 -18.70
CA VAL A 36 -0.34 -4.13 -17.60
C VAL A 36 -0.78 -4.82 -16.30
N GLU A 37 -1.85 -5.61 -16.34
CA GLU A 37 -2.33 -6.35 -15.16
C GLU A 37 -1.28 -7.32 -14.63
N ALA A 38 -0.60 -8.07 -15.51
CA ALA A 38 0.45 -9.00 -15.12
C ALA A 38 1.62 -8.26 -14.44
N ALA A 39 2.05 -7.13 -14.99
CA ALA A 39 3.10 -6.30 -14.40
C ALA A 39 2.69 -5.73 -13.04
N LEU A 40 1.46 -5.24 -12.89
CA LEU A 40 0.93 -4.75 -11.61
C LEU A 40 0.89 -5.86 -10.54
N ARG A 41 0.40 -7.06 -10.89
CA ARG A 41 0.35 -8.19 -9.96
C ARG A 41 1.76 -8.65 -9.57
N ALA A 42 2.68 -8.72 -10.53
CA ALA A 42 4.07 -9.08 -10.27
C ALA A 42 4.75 -8.06 -9.34
N ALA A 43 4.55 -6.76 -9.57
CA ALA A 43 5.08 -5.71 -8.70
C ALA A 43 4.48 -5.77 -7.29
N HIS A 44 3.16 -5.93 -7.18
CA HIS A 44 2.49 -6.06 -5.88
C HIS A 44 2.98 -7.28 -5.09
N ALA A 45 3.26 -8.41 -5.76
CA ALA A 45 3.77 -9.62 -5.11
C ALA A 45 5.18 -9.48 -4.51
N GLN A 46 5.93 -8.44 -4.89
CA GLN A 46 7.25 -8.13 -4.32
C GLN A 46 7.15 -7.18 -3.11
N LEU A 47 5.97 -6.65 -2.79
CA LEU A 47 5.77 -5.78 -1.65
C LEU A 47 5.53 -6.60 -0.38
N ASP A 48 6.24 -6.25 0.69
CA ASP A 48 6.02 -6.78 2.03
C ASP A 48 5.41 -5.68 2.91
N PHE A 49 4.23 -5.94 3.47
CA PHE A 49 3.49 -4.99 4.30
C PHE A 49 3.58 -5.41 5.76
N GLN A 50 4.28 -4.61 6.57
CA GLN A 50 4.32 -4.77 8.01
C GLN A 50 3.41 -3.73 8.66
N ILE A 51 2.32 -4.20 9.27
CA ILE A 51 1.38 -3.37 10.03
C ILE A 51 1.45 -3.82 11.48
N GLU A 52 1.86 -2.90 12.35
CA GLU A 52 1.97 -3.14 13.79
C GLU A 52 0.72 -2.62 14.51
N PRO A 53 0.32 -3.24 15.64
CA PRO A 53 -0.78 -2.73 16.45
C PRO A 53 -0.41 -1.37 17.06
N GLU A 54 -1.41 -0.50 17.21
CA GLU A 54 -1.24 0.76 17.93
C GLU A 54 -0.94 0.50 19.41
N LEU A 55 0.16 1.07 19.91
CA LEU A 55 0.56 0.95 21.31
C LEU A 55 -0.02 2.11 22.12
N HIS A 56 -1.03 1.82 22.94
CA HIS A 56 -1.56 2.79 23.89
C HIS A 56 -0.75 2.77 25.20
N LEU A 57 -0.08 3.88 25.50
CA LEU A 57 0.59 4.06 26.78
C LEU A 57 -0.43 4.45 27.84
N THR A 58 -0.61 3.61 28.87
CA THR A 58 -1.37 3.97 30.06
C THR A 58 -0.46 4.66 31.08
N SER A 59 -0.89 5.82 31.59
CA SER A 59 -0.18 6.48 32.69
C SER A 59 -0.39 5.72 34.00
N ARG A 60 0.67 5.58 34.79
CA ARG A 60 0.61 5.03 36.15
C ARG A 60 0.00 6.02 37.14
#